data_AF-A0A3M8LLQ4-F1
#
_entry.id   AF-A0A3M8LLQ4-F1
#
_cell.length_a   1.000
_cell.length_b   1.000
_cell.length_c   1.000
_cell.angle_alpha   90.00
_cell.angle_beta   90.00
_cell.angle_gamma   90.00
#
_symmetry.space_group_name_H-M   'P 1'
#
loop_
_entity.id
_entity.type
_entity.pdbx_description
1 polymer ?
#
loop_
_entity_poly.entity_id
_entity_poly.type
_entity_poly.pdbx_seq_one_letter_code
_entity_poly.pdbx_strand_id
1 'polypeptide(L)'
;MPDSSPLGLLLDVDGPIASPVSRTIATPTIIDDLITLAAADVPIAFITGRSADFIRHQVVAPLLAAGLPERIRMYGVCEKGAVWFPITSAGMGEVVVDHSVALPAAVVSEVRALVTATYADTMFFDETKRAMVSVEQRTDASPEAYLPAQEAFNDEAFALLVAQGLGVRYRDRTSPDANGEVPFRLDPTIISTDIESVTLDKDRGAERALAFFAESGELPTVWRSVGDSRSDYLMADHLHAAGYDVAHVDVRPADGVLERPYPVIVIGEEIHDEAGASFLDYWVNKLGLR
;
A
#
# COMPACT_ATOMS: atom_id res chain seq x y z
N MET A 1 22.78 -11.52 -22.93
CA MET A 1 22.30 -11.01 -21.62
C MET A 1 21.27 -12.02 -21.15
N PRO A 2 21.09 -12.31 -19.85
CA PRO A 2 19.90 -13.08 -19.47
C PRO A 2 18.69 -12.29 -19.99
N ASP A 3 17.79 -12.98 -20.69
CA ASP A 3 16.56 -12.35 -21.17
C ASP A 3 15.79 -11.84 -19.95
N SER A 4 15.28 -10.61 -20.00
CA SER A 4 14.47 -10.05 -18.93
C SER A 4 13.30 -10.98 -18.63
N SER A 5 12.99 -11.20 -17.35
CA SER A 5 11.85 -12.03 -16.96
C SER A 5 10.58 -11.52 -17.66
N PRO A 6 9.72 -12.42 -18.20
CA PRO A 6 8.48 -12.00 -18.85
C PRO A 6 7.44 -11.47 -17.85
N LEU A 7 7.67 -11.66 -16.54
CA LEU A 7 6.76 -11.35 -15.45
C LEU A 7 7.22 -10.10 -14.67
N GLY A 8 6.29 -9.22 -14.33
CA GLY A 8 6.41 -8.22 -13.27
C GLY A 8 5.31 -8.35 -12.22
N LEU A 9 5.59 -7.95 -10.98
CA LEU A 9 4.70 -8.09 -9.83
C LEU A 9 4.46 -6.75 -9.12
N LEU A 10 3.19 -6.43 -8.89
CA LEU A 10 2.74 -5.32 -8.05
C LEU A 10 1.97 -5.89 -6.85
N LEU A 11 2.56 -5.84 -5.67
CA LEU A 11 2.06 -6.56 -4.49
C LEU A 11 1.59 -5.57 -3.45
N ASP A 12 0.34 -5.67 -3.00
CA ASP A 12 0.01 -5.14 -1.70
C ASP A 12 0.70 -5.95 -0.60
N VAL A 13 0.84 -5.36 0.57
CA VAL A 13 1.57 -5.94 1.69
C VAL A 13 0.61 -6.58 2.69
N ASP A 14 -0.43 -5.88 3.12
CA ASP A 14 -1.41 -6.43 4.06
C ASP A 14 -2.33 -7.41 3.33
N GLY A 15 -2.47 -8.64 3.82
CA GLY A 15 -3.20 -9.68 3.12
C GLY A 15 -2.25 -10.57 2.32
N PRO A 16 -1.80 -10.21 1.10
CA PRO A 16 -1.03 -11.13 0.26
C PRO A 16 0.34 -11.53 0.80
N ILE A 17 1.04 -10.63 1.51
CA ILE A 17 2.44 -10.84 1.91
C ILE A 17 2.57 -10.95 3.42
N ALA A 18 1.95 -10.02 4.15
CA ALA A 18 1.88 -10.01 5.60
C ALA A 18 0.47 -10.37 6.04
N SER A 19 0.35 -11.27 7.01
CA SER A 19 -0.94 -11.66 7.57
C SER A 19 -1.66 -10.44 8.14
N PRO A 20 -2.94 -10.21 7.83
CA PRO A 20 -3.71 -9.10 8.39
C PRO A 20 -3.90 -9.22 9.91
N VAL A 21 -3.67 -10.41 10.48
CA VAL A 21 -3.78 -10.68 11.92
C VAL A 21 -2.47 -10.37 12.64
N SER A 22 -1.35 -11.00 12.25
CA SER A 22 -0.07 -10.82 12.93
C SER A 22 0.69 -9.58 12.48
N ARG A 23 0.35 -9.03 11.29
CA ARG A 23 1.06 -7.94 10.61
C ARG A 23 2.53 -8.28 10.32
N THR A 24 2.80 -9.56 10.08
CA THR A 24 4.12 -10.12 9.74
C THR A 24 3.98 -11.10 8.58
N ILE A 25 5.08 -11.43 7.90
CA ILE A 25 5.09 -12.55 6.94
C ILE A 25 5.02 -13.86 7.75
N ALA A 26 3.82 -14.45 7.85
CA ALA A 26 3.59 -15.64 8.66
C ALA A 26 3.90 -16.94 7.91
N THR A 27 3.73 -16.93 6.59
CA THR A 27 4.01 -18.07 5.71
C THR A 27 5.45 -18.01 5.17
N PRO A 28 6.37 -18.90 5.61
CA PRO A 28 7.79 -18.79 5.27
C PRO A 28 8.11 -18.85 3.78
N THR A 29 7.33 -19.63 3.01
CA THR A 29 7.56 -19.81 1.56
C THR A 29 7.42 -18.51 0.77
N ILE A 30 6.68 -17.51 1.28
CA ILE A 30 6.59 -16.18 0.68
C ILE A 30 7.99 -15.55 0.54
N ILE A 31 8.83 -15.65 1.57
CA ILE A 31 10.18 -15.08 1.56
C ILE A 31 11.04 -15.82 0.52
N ASP A 32 11.02 -17.15 0.56
CA ASP A 32 11.81 -18.00 -0.35
C ASP A 32 11.43 -17.74 -1.81
N ASP A 33 10.14 -17.56 -2.10
CA ASP A 33 9.63 -17.34 -3.45
C ASP A 33 9.89 -15.94 -3.95
N LEU A 34 9.73 -14.92 -3.10
CA LEU A 34 10.12 -13.55 -3.45
C LEU A 34 11.61 -13.47 -3.79
N ILE A 35 12.48 -14.14 -3.02
CA ILE A 35 13.92 -14.20 -3.29
C ILE A 35 14.19 -14.94 -4.61
N THR A 36 13.53 -16.08 -4.83
CA THR A 36 13.67 -16.88 -6.05
C THR A 36 13.26 -16.08 -7.29
N LEU A 37 12.13 -15.37 -7.23
CA LEU A 37 11.64 -14.52 -8.31
C LEU A 37 12.56 -13.30 -8.52
N ALA A 38 13.01 -12.65 -7.46
CA ALA A 38 13.95 -11.53 -7.55
C ALA A 38 15.30 -11.95 -8.16
N ALA A 39 15.80 -13.15 -7.82
CA ALA A 39 17.02 -13.71 -8.40
C ALA A 39 16.88 -14.00 -9.92
N ALA A 40 15.65 -14.22 -10.39
CA ALA A 40 15.32 -14.37 -11.79
C ALA A 40 15.02 -13.04 -12.51
N ASP A 41 15.40 -11.90 -11.91
CA ASP A 41 15.21 -10.55 -12.44
C ASP A 41 13.72 -10.16 -12.68
N VAL A 42 12.79 -10.80 -11.95
CA VAL A 42 11.38 -10.36 -11.89
C VAL A 42 11.32 -9.00 -11.18
N PRO A 43 10.77 -7.95 -11.82
CA PRO A 43 10.51 -6.68 -11.14
C PRO A 43 9.39 -6.86 -10.10
N ILE A 44 9.66 -6.51 -8.85
CA ILE A 44 8.71 -6.67 -7.73
C ILE A 44 8.56 -5.34 -7.00
N ALA A 45 7.37 -4.76 -7.03
CA ALA A 45 7.05 -3.59 -6.22
C ALA A 45 6.07 -3.96 -5.11
N PHE A 46 6.37 -3.52 -3.88
CA PHE A 46 5.42 -3.49 -2.79
C PHE A 46 4.70 -2.14 -2.80
N ILE A 47 3.39 -2.12 -3.04
CA ILE A 47 2.58 -0.90 -3.11
C ILE A 47 1.52 -0.93 -2.03
N THR A 48 1.64 -0.07 -1.02
CA THR A 48 0.87 -0.18 0.22
C THR A 48 0.45 1.18 0.79
N GLY A 49 -0.57 1.17 1.65
CA GLY A 49 -0.91 2.29 2.52
C GLY A 49 -0.04 2.38 3.78
N ARG A 50 0.77 1.35 4.08
CA ARG A 50 1.69 1.31 5.21
C ARG A 50 2.84 2.32 5.05
N SER A 51 3.47 2.63 6.18
CA SER A 51 4.65 3.51 6.23
C SER A 51 5.91 2.79 5.77
N ALA A 52 6.93 3.58 5.39
CA ALA A 52 8.25 3.05 5.07
C ALA A 52 8.91 2.35 6.26
N ASP A 53 8.56 2.75 7.49
CA ASP A 53 9.07 2.10 8.71
C ASP A 53 8.50 0.68 8.87
N PHE A 54 7.20 0.50 8.61
CA PHE A 54 6.59 -0.82 8.59
C PHE A 54 7.28 -1.73 7.57
N ILE A 55 7.48 -1.26 6.33
CA ILE A 55 8.11 -2.05 5.27
C ILE A 55 9.56 -2.39 5.59
N ARG A 56 10.30 -1.46 6.19
CA ARG A 56 11.67 -1.71 6.67
C ARG A 56 11.73 -2.94 7.57
N HIS A 57 10.85 -3.00 8.57
CA HIS A 57 10.92 -3.99 9.63
C HIS A 57 10.20 -5.30 9.28
N GLN A 58 9.05 -5.23 8.63
CA GLN A 58 8.17 -6.39 8.42
C GLN A 58 8.39 -7.10 7.09
N VAL A 59 9.02 -6.44 6.12
CA VAL A 59 9.21 -7.01 4.77
C VAL A 59 10.70 -7.04 4.40
N VAL A 60 11.38 -5.90 4.43
CA VAL A 60 12.77 -5.81 3.96
C VAL A 60 13.73 -6.52 4.90
N ALA A 61 13.59 -6.37 6.22
CA ALA A 61 14.48 -7.06 7.16
C ALA A 61 14.40 -8.60 7.07
N PRO A 62 13.21 -9.23 6.99
CA PRO A 62 13.11 -10.67 6.73
C PRO A 62 13.74 -11.11 5.39
N LEU A 63 13.49 -10.38 4.31
CA LEU A 63 14.09 -10.66 3.00
C LEU A 63 15.62 -10.57 3.05
N LEU A 64 16.15 -9.52 3.69
CA LEU A 64 17.58 -9.33 3.86
C LEU A 64 18.20 -10.46 4.70
N ALA A 65 17.54 -10.88 5.77
CA ALA A 65 17.99 -11.97 6.63
C ALA A 65 18.02 -13.33 5.89
N ALA A 66 17.10 -13.54 4.96
CA ALA A 66 17.06 -14.74 4.10
C ALA A 66 18.03 -14.68 2.91
N GLY A 67 18.61 -13.50 2.62
CA GLY A 67 19.69 -13.33 1.63
C GLY A 67 19.19 -12.82 0.29
N LEU A 68 19.00 -11.50 0.19
CA LEU A 68 18.68 -10.84 -1.08
C LEU A 68 19.82 -10.97 -2.10
N PRO A 69 19.55 -11.36 -3.36
CA PRO A 69 20.55 -11.45 -4.42
C PRO A 69 21.24 -10.11 -4.71
N GLU A 70 22.47 -10.14 -5.22
CA GLU A 70 23.24 -8.91 -5.53
C GLU A 70 22.57 -8.01 -6.57
N ARG A 71 21.89 -8.61 -7.54
CA ARG A 71 21.17 -7.91 -8.61
C ARG A 71 19.70 -8.27 -8.52
N ILE A 72 18.89 -7.30 -8.10
CA ILE A 72 17.44 -7.42 -7.99
C ILE A 72 16.79 -6.12 -8.44
N ARG A 73 15.53 -6.23 -8.87
CA ARG A 73 14.67 -5.09 -9.24
C ARG A 73 13.49 -5.05 -8.27
N MET A 74 13.75 -4.58 -7.05
CA MET A 74 12.72 -4.48 -6.01
C MET A 74 12.50 -3.03 -5.58
N TYR A 75 11.24 -2.68 -5.34
CA TYR A 75 10.83 -1.30 -5.04
C TYR A 75 9.76 -1.25 -3.96
N GLY A 76 9.89 -0.32 -3.02
CA GLY A 76 8.86 -0.03 -2.03
C GLY A 76 8.14 1.26 -2.38
N VAL A 77 6.81 1.23 -2.41
CA VAL A 77 5.94 2.39 -2.55
C VAL A 77 4.92 2.37 -1.41
N CYS A 78 5.10 3.30 -0.49
CA CYS A 78 4.37 3.43 0.76
C CYS A 78 3.41 4.62 0.70
N GLU A 79 2.49 4.68 1.67
CA GLU A 79 1.54 5.78 1.82
C GLU A 79 0.82 6.10 0.48
N LYS A 80 0.33 5.04 -0.20
CA LYS A 80 -0.43 5.12 -1.46
C LYS A 80 0.27 5.95 -2.55
N GLY A 81 1.61 5.89 -2.61
CA GLY A 81 2.41 6.60 -3.62
C GLY A 81 3.07 7.89 -3.14
N ALA A 82 2.98 8.25 -1.86
CA ALA A 82 3.64 9.45 -1.35
C ALA A 82 5.09 9.22 -0.92
N VAL A 83 5.47 7.98 -0.61
CA VAL A 83 6.82 7.65 -0.11
C VAL A 83 7.36 6.45 -0.88
N TRP A 84 8.61 6.47 -1.30
CA TRP A 84 9.20 5.34 -2.04
C TRP A 84 10.70 5.19 -1.84
N PHE A 85 11.21 4.01 -2.17
CA PHE A 85 12.63 3.66 -2.07
C PHE A 85 12.96 2.40 -2.88
N PRO A 86 14.19 2.28 -3.41
CA PRO A 86 14.69 1.01 -3.93
C PRO A 86 14.97 0.03 -2.79
N ILE A 87 14.79 -1.27 -3.08
CA ILE A 87 15.23 -2.36 -2.22
C ILE A 87 16.39 -3.06 -2.93
N THR A 88 17.51 -3.24 -2.22
CA THR A 88 18.77 -3.76 -2.75
C THR A 88 19.26 -4.95 -1.92
N SER A 89 20.36 -5.58 -2.33
CA SER A 89 21.04 -6.61 -1.52
C SER A 89 21.53 -6.10 -0.16
N ALA A 90 21.68 -4.79 0.02
CA ALA A 90 21.99 -4.16 1.30
C ALA A 90 20.72 -3.81 2.12
N GLY A 91 19.55 -4.18 1.62
CA GLY A 91 18.25 -3.82 2.16
C GLY A 91 17.69 -2.52 1.58
N MET A 92 16.98 -1.77 2.43
CA MET A 92 16.22 -0.59 2.04
C MET A 92 17.13 0.59 1.73
N GLY A 93 17.00 1.14 0.52
CA GLY A 93 17.75 2.32 0.06
C GLY A 93 17.23 3.64 0.61
N GLU A 94 17.60 4.74 -0.06
CA GLU A 94 17.17 6.09 0.29
C GLU A 94 15.66 6.25 0.14
N VAL A 95 15.03 6.85 1.15
CA VAL A 95 13.59 7.12 1.17
C VAL A 95 13.33 8.51 0.61
N VAL A 96 12.53 8.55 -0.44
CA VAL A 96 12.03 9.79 -1.03
C VAL A 96 10.59 10.01 -0.58
N VAL A 97 10.26 11.25 -0.26
CA VAL A 97 8.91 11.69 0.15
C VAL A 97 8.43 12.75 -0.83
N ASP A 98 7.24 12.55 -1.40
CA ASP A 98 6.55 13.57 -2.18
C ASP A 98 5.87 14.57 -1.25
N HIS A 99 6.57 15.67 -0.98
CA HIS A 99 6.03 16.74 -0.16
C HIS A 99 4.93 17.55 -0.87
N SER A 100 4.72 17.37 -2.18
CA SER A 100 3.65 18.09 -2.91
C SER A 100 2.25 17.59 -2.57
N VAL A 101 2.15 16.39 -2.01
CA VAL A 101 0.89 15.76 -1.58
C VAL A 101 0.73 15.74 -0.05
N ALA A 102 1.71 16.30 0.67
CA ALA A 102 1.73 16.28 2.12
C ALA A 102 0.81 17.35 2.73
N LEU A 103 0.23 17.03 3.90
CA LEU A 103 -0.47 18.06 4.68
C LEU A 103 0.53 19.09 5.24
N PRO A 104 0.13 20.37 5.38
CA PRO A 104 0.94 21.36 6.07
C PRO A 104 1.25 20.92 7.51
N ALA A 105 2.51 21.09 7.94
CA ALA A 105 2.97 20.64 9.25
C ALA A 105 2.16 21.20 10.43
N ALA A 106 1.66 22.44 10.33
CA ALA A 106 0.79 23.04 11.34
C ALA A 106 -0.51 22.25 11.51
N VAL A 107 -1.16 21.86 10.41
CA VAL A 107 -2.39 21.05 10.42
C VAL A 107 -2.13 19.67 11.00
N VAL A 108 -1.02 19.03 10.61
CA VAL A 108 -0.59 17.74 11.19
C VAL A 108 -0.43 17.85 12.72
N SER A 109 0.21 18.92 13.20
CA SER A 109 0.39 19.17 14.63
C SER A 109 -0.93 19.40 15.36
N GLU A 110 -1.88 20.09 14.75
CA GLU A 110 -3.20 20.33 15.35
C GLU A 110 -4.05 19.06 15.40
N VAL A 111 -4.04 18.23 14.35
CA VAL A 111 -4.74 16.93 14.35
C VAL A 111 -4.14 16.01 15.42
N ARG A 112 -2.81 15.97 15.55
CA ARG A 112 -2.13 15.25 16.62
C ARG A 112 -2.57 15.72 18.01
N ALA A 113 -2.64 17.03 18.22
CA ALA A 113 -3.08 17.61 19.47
C ALA A 113 -4.55 17.24 19.78
N LEU A 114 -5.42 17.27 18.76
CA LEU A 114 -6.82 16.86 18.86
C LEU A 114 -6.93 15.39 19.31
N VAL A 115 -6.19 14.48 18.67
CA VAL A 115 -6.19 13.06 19.06
C VAL A 115 -5.72 12.91 20.50
N THR A 116 -4.61 13.55 20.86
CA THR A 116 -4.01 13.41 22.20
C THR A 116 -4.91 13.98 23.30
N ALA A 117 -5.59 15.10 23.05
CA ALA A 117 -6.39 15.78 24.05
C ALA A 117 -7.79 15.18 24.23
N THR A 118 -8.39 14.71 23.14
CA THR A 118 -9.83 14.36 23.12
C THR A 118 -10.08 12.87 22.87
N TYR A 119 -9.22 12.20 22.10
CA TYR A 119 -9.49 10.85 21.58
C TYR A 119 -8.49 9.78 22.02
N ALA A 120 -7.55 10.11 22.91
CA ALA A 120 -6.46 9.23 23.34
C ALA A 120 -6.91 7.92 24.01
N ASP A 121 -8.15 7.87 24.52
CA ASP A 121 -8.72 6.65 25.11
C ASP A 121 -9.13 5.61 24.05
N THR A 122 -9.36 6.02 22.80
CA THR A 122 -9.84 5.14 21.72
C THR A 122 -8.92 5.08 20.52
N MET A 123 -8.10 6.12 20.32
CA MET A 123 -7.27 6.31 19.14
C MET A 123 -5.85 6.73 19.48
N PHE A 124 -4.95 6.54 18.53
CA PHE A 124 -3.62 7.11 18.56
C PHE A 124 -3.24 7.67 17.19
N PHE A 125 -2.35 8.65 17.18
CA PHE A 125 -1.78 9.23 15.95
C PHE A 125 -0.60 8.36 15.50
N ASP A 126 -0.59 7.88 14.27
CA ASP A 126 0.55 7.13 13.70
C ASP A 126 1.71 8.09 13.37
N GLU A 127 2.79 7.98 14.14
CA GLU A 127 4.00 8.78 13.99
C GLU A 127 4.85 8.42 12.77
N THR A 128 4.58 7.28 12.14
CA THR A 128 5.48 6.71 11.14
C THR A 128 5.18 7.20 9.72
N LYS A 129 3.97 7.72 9.47
CA LYS A 129 3.59 8.30 8.17
C LYS A 129 4.20 9.69 7.98
N ARG A 130 4.62 9.99 6.75
CA ARG A 130 5.41 11.18 6.42
C ARG A 130 4.68 12.19 5.53
N ALA A 131 3.71 11.75 4.73
CA ALA A 131 2.98 12.61 3.81
C ALA A 131 1.49 12.70 4.16
N MET A 132 0.90 11.61 4.66
CA MET A 132 -0.48 11.59 5.12
C MET A 132 -0.55 11.50 6.66
N VAL A 133 -1.70 11.87 7.21
CA VAL A 133 -2.03 11.59 8.62
C VAL A 133 -2.78 10.28 8.68
N SER A 134 -2.46 9.44 9.66
CA SER A 134 -3.30 8.30 10.03
C SER A 134 -3.58 8.34 11.52
N VAL A 135 -4.85 8.18 11.86
CA VAL A 135 -5.30 8.05 13.24
C VAL A 135 -5.93 6.67 13.36
N GLU A 136 -5.30 5.81 14.16
CA GLU A 136 -5.66 4.39 14.28
C GLU A 136 -6.39 4.12 15.60
N GLN A 137 -7.30 3.14 15.57
CA GLN A 137 -7.91 2.55 16.76
C GLN A 137 -6.83 1.93 17.64
N ARG A 138 -6.91 2.19 18.96
CA ARG A 138 -6.07 1.46 19.92
C ARG A 138 -6.50 0.00 20.02
N THR A 139 -5.53 -0.89 20.17
CA THR A 139 -5.80 -2.35 20.29
C THR A 139 -6.59 -2.74 21.55
N ASP A 140 -6.60 -1.89 22.58
CA ASP A 140 -7.36 -2.07 23.82
C ASP A 140 -8.73 -1.38 23.81
N ALA A 141 -9.05 -0.59 22.77
CA ALA A 141 -10.35 0.05 22.62
C ALA A 141 -11.37 -0.91 22.01
N SER A 142 -12.55 -1.02 22.61
CA SER A 142 -13.63 -1.83 22.04
C SER A 142 -14.25 -1.13 20.80
N PRO A 143 -14.80 -1.89 19.84
CA PRO A 143 -15.49 -1.31 18.69
C PRO A 143 -16.63 -0.36 19.08
N GLU A 144 -17.36 -0.65 20.17
CA GLU A 144 -18.47 0.17 20.65
C GLU A 144 -18.02 1.54 21.16
N ALA A 145 -16.81 1.63 21.71
CA ALA A 145 -16.21 2.90 22.12
C ALA A 145 -15.55 3.63 20.94
N TYR A 146 -14.89 2.88 20.06
CA TYR A 146 -14.16 3.43 18.93
C TYR A 146 -15.06 4.05 17.86
N LEU A 147 -16.12 3.36 17.42
CA LEU A 147 -16.91 3.82 16.26
C LEU A 147 -17.56 5.20 16.48
N PRO A 148 -18.22 5.49 17.62
CA PRO A 148 -18.73 6.84 17.88
C PRO A 148 -17.61 7.89 18.00
N ALA A 149 -16.48 7.51 18.61
CA ALA A 149 -15.33 8.39 18.75
C ALA A 149 -14.73 8.74 17.37
N GLN A 150 -14.61 7.76 16.46
CA GLN A 150 -14.09 7.95 15.11
C GLN A 150 -14.98 8.91 14.32
N GLU A 151 -16.30 8.76 14.43
CA GLU A 151 -17.24 9.67 13.77
C GLU A 151 -17.09 11.11 14.27
N ALA A 152 -17.01 11.30 15.60
CA ALA A 152 -16.78 12.61 16.21
C ALA A 152 -15.42 13.20 15.81
N PHE A 153 -14.35 12.39 15.83
CA PHE A 153 -13.03 12.79 15.39
C PHE A 153 -13.05 13.25 13.93
N ASN A 154 -13.71 12.51 13.04
CA ASN A 154 -13.75 12.86 11.62
C ASN A 154 -14.51 14.18 11.38
N ASP A 155 -15.55 14.45 12.16
CA ASP A 155 -16.28 15.73 12.12
C ASP A 155 -15.40 16.90 12.58
N GLU A 156 -14.70 16.73 13.70
CA GLU A 156 -13.79 17.76 14.23
C GLU A 156 -12.57 17.97 13.34
N ALA A 157 -11.96 16.91 12.83
CA ALA A 157 -10.84 16.99 11.90
C ALA A 157 -11.25 17.68 10.59
N PHE A 158 -12.44 17.37 10.04
CA PHE A 158 -12.96 18.08 8.88
C PHE A 158 -13.10 19.59 9.18
N ALA A 159 -13.72 19.95 10.29
CA ALA A 159 -13.88 21.36 10.68
C ALA A 159 -12.54 22.07 10.90
N LEU A 160 -11.56 21.38 11.49
CA LEU A 160 -10.19 21.85 11.68
C LEU A 160 -9.52 22.15 10.34
N LEU A 161 -9.57 21.21 9.38
CA LEU A 161 -8.99 21.41 8.04
C LEU A 161 -9.63 22.62 7.33
N VAL A 162 -10.96 22.76 7.43
CA VAL A 162 -11.68 23.91 6.87
C VAL A 162 -11.27 25.22 7.54
N ALA A 163 -11.14 25.25 8.86
CA ALA A 163 -10.70 26.43 9.61
C ALA A 163 -9.27 26.86 9.24
N GLN A 164 -8.42 25.91 8.86
CA GLN A 164 -7.06 26.15 8.36
C GLN A 164 -7.03 26.53 6.86
N GLY A 165 -8.19 26.68 6.22
CA GLY A 165 -8.33 27.08 4.83
C GLY A 165 -7.99 25.98 3.82
N LEU A 166 -7.92 24.72 4.25
CA LEU A 166 -7.68 23.59 3.36
C LEU A 166 -8.96 23.11 2.69
N GLY A 167 -8.84 22.78 1.41
CA GLY A 167 -9.89 22.13 0.66
C GLY A 167 -9.97 20.64 1.01
N VAL A 168 -11.11 20.20 1.51
CA VAL A 168 -11.29 18.86 2.08
C VAL A 168 -12.66 18.27 1.75
N ARG A 169 -12.70 16.96 1.50
CA ARG A 169 -13.94 16.18 1.42
C ARG A 169 -14.01 15.09 2.47
N TYR A 170 -15.21 14.80 2.94
CA TYR A 170 -15.50 13.68 3.82
C TYR A 170 -16.95 13.22 3.62
N ARG A 171 -17.15 11.97 3.16
CA ARG A 171 -18.44 11.46 2.69
C ARG A 171 -19.03 12.44 1.65
N ASP A 172 -20.28 12.86 1.85
CA ASP A 172 -20.98 13.81 0.98
C ASP A 172 -20.61 15.28 1.25
N ARG A 173 -19.81 15.57 2.29
CA ARG A 173 -19.37 16.94 2.60
C ARG A 173 -18.13 17.30 1.82
N THR A 174 -18.13 18.52 1.28
CA THR A 174 -17.00 19.10 0.57
C THR A 174 -16.89 20.58 0.95
N SER A 175 -15.68 21.02 1.25
CA SER A 175 -15.34 22.43 1.43
C SER A 175 -14.12 22.72 0.57
N PRO A 176 -14.23 23.53 -0.50
CA PRO A 176 -13.06 23.93 -1.27
C PRO A 176 -12.19 24.94 -0.50
N ASP A 177 -10.92 25.04 -0.89
CA ASP A 177 -10.02 26.10 -0.43
C ASP A 177 -10.30 27.45 -1.11
N ALA A 178 -9.43 28.43 -0.87
CA ALA A 178 -9.52 29.77 -1.47
C ALA A 178 -9.42 29.78 -3.01
N ASN A 179 -8.87 28.73 -3.63
CA ASN A 179 -8.74 28.57 -5.07
C ASN A 179 -9.88 27.73 -5.68
N GLY A 180 -10.80 27.22 -4.86
CA GLY A 180 -11.87 26.32 -5.32
C GLY A 180 -11.45 24.84 -5.36
N GLU A 181 -10.26 24.49 -4.85
CA GLU A 181 -9.72 23.14 -4.93
C GLU A 181 -10.09 22.30 -3.71
N VAL A 182 -10.10 20.97 -3.87
CA VAL A 182 -10.36 20.00 -2.79
C VAL A 182 -9.23 18.96 -2.75
N PRO A 183 -8.00 19.37 -2.41
CA PRO A 183 -6.82 18.52 -2.53
C PRO A 183 -6.77 17.37 -1.52
N PHE A 184 -7.54 17.41 -0.42
CA PHE A 184 -7.50 16.40 0.64
C PHE A 184 -8.83 15.67 0.86
N ARG A 185 -8.76 14.46 1.41
CA ARG A 185 -9.92 13.66 1.86
C ARG A 185 -9.68 13.12 3.27
N LEU A 186 -10.76 12.97 4.04
CA LEU A 186 -10.81 12.04 5.16
C LEU A 186 -11.36 10.70 4.64
N ASP A 187 -10.63 9.63 4.90
CA ASP A 187 -10.93 8.27 4.44
C ASP A 187 -10.96 7.32 5.64
N PRO A 188 -12.11 7.19 6.33
CA PRO A 188 -12.24 6.26 7.44
C PRO A 188 -12.38 4.81 6.97
N THR A 189 -11.65 3.93 7.62
CA THR A 189 -11.78 2.47 7.58
C THR A 189 -12.38 1.94 8.89
N ILE A 190 -12.48 0.62 9.01
CA ILE A 190 -12.98 -0.05 10.22
C ILE A 190 -12.12 0.28 11.46
N ILE A 191 -10.82 0.50 11.30
CA ILE A 191 -9.87 0.65 12.43
C ILE A 191 -8.99 1.89 12.33
N SER A 192 -9.21 2.78 11.35
CA SER A 192 -8.43 4.02 11.22
C SER A 192 -9.18 5.10 10.45
N THR A 193 -8.71 6.33 10.54
CA THR A 193 -9.02 7.39 9.57
C THR A 193 -7.72 7.92 9.00
N ASP A 194 -7.59 7.87 7.67
CA ASP A 194 -6.52 8.57 6.96
C ASP A 194 -6.98 9.98 6.54
N ILE A 195 -6.08 10.95 6.65
CA ILE A 195 -6.23 12.28 6.04
C ILE A 195 -5.10 12.43 5.02
N GLU A 196 -5.46 12.48 3.74
CA GLU A 196 -4.51 12.30 2.65
C GLU A 196 -4.91 13.11 1.42
N SER A 197 -3.96 13.31 0.50
CA SER A 197 -4.25 13.92 -0.79
C SER A 197 -5.21 13.04 -1.60
N VAL A 198 -6.17 13.65 -2.29
CA VAL A 198 -7.08 12.93 -3.20
C VAL A 198 -6.37 12.27 -4.38
N THR A 199 -5.13 12.65 -4.65
CA THR A 199 -4.28 12.12 -5.73
C THR A 199 -3.45 10.91 -5.32
N LEU A 200 -3.59 10.44 -4.08
CA LEU A 200 -2.92 9.25 -3.57
C LEU A 200 -3.84 8.04 -3.66
N ASP A 201 -3.37 7.02 -4.38
CA ASP A 201 -4.00 5.70 -4.44
C ASP A 201 -3.03 4.66 -5.04
N LYS A 202 -3.47 3.41 -5.15
CA LYS A 202 -2.61 2.31 -5.62
C LYS A 202 -2.22 2.42 -7.10
N ASP A 203 -2.97 3.14 -7.93
CA ASP A 203 -2.59 3.46 -9.33
C ASP A 203 -1.36 4.35 -9.42
N ARG A 204 -1.27 5.41 -8.59
CA ARG A 204 -0.07 6.24 -8.48
C ARG A 204 1.13 5.44 -7.98
N GLY A 205 0.87 4.47 -7.10
CA GLY A 205 1.88 3.52 -6.69
C GLY A 205 2.43 2.68 -7.85
N ALA A 206 1.52 2.18 -8.70
CA ALA A 206 1.87 1.43 -9.91
C ALA A 206 2.64 2.28 -10.93
N GLU A 207 2.21 3.52 -11.16
CA GLU A 207 2.90 4.48 -12.02
C GLU A 207 4.37 4.67 -11.60
N ARG A 208 4.61 4.91 -10.31
CA ARG A 208 5.97 5.08 -9.76
C ARG A 208 6.80 3.82 -9.90
N ALA A 209 6.22 2.66 -9.66
CA ALA A 209 6.91 1.39 -9.81
C ALA A 209 7.34 1.15 -11.26
N LEU A 210 6.45 1.38 -12.23
CA LEU A 210 6.78 1.26 -13.65
C LEU A 210 7.87 2.23 -14.08
N ALA A 211 7.80 3.49 -13.64
CA ALA A 211 8.83 4.48 -13.93
C ALA A 211 10.20 4.04 -13.40
N PHE A 212 10.28 3.59 -12.15
CA PHE A 212 11.51 3.05 -11.56
C PHE A 212 12.05 1.82 -12.32
N PHE A 213 11.18 0.88 -12.69
CA PHE A 213 11.61 -0.31 -13.41
C PHE A 213 12.05 -0.02 -14.84
N ALA A 214 11.45 0.96 -15.51
CA ALA A 214 11.85 1.38 -16.85
C ALA A 214 13.25 1.99 -16.90
N GLU A 215 13.67 2.66 -15.81
CA GLU A 215 15.03 3.19 -15.68
C GLU A 215 16.09 2.09 -15.49
N SER A 216 15.69 0.94 -14.93
CA SER A 216 16.60 -0.17 -14.61
C SER A 216 16.66 -1.28 -15.67
N GLY A 217 15.80 -1.25 -16.69
CA GLY A 217 15.80 -2.22 -17.78
C GLY A 217 14.49 -2.27 -18.55
N GLU A 218 14.39 -3.21 -19.49
CA GLU A 218 13.14 -3.47 -20.21
C GLU A 218 12.04 -3.89 -19.23
N LEU A 219 10.81 -3.43 -19.49
CA LEU A 219 9.65 -3.78 -18.71
C LEU A 219 9.05 -5.09 -19.24
N PRO A 220 8.66 -6.03 -18.36
CA PRO A 220 7.91 -7.21 -18.77
C PRO A 220 6.59 -6.84 -19.43
N THR A 221 6.10 -7.72 -20.31
CA THR A 221 4.79 -7.56 -20.96
C THR A 221 3.66 -8.16 -20.12
N VAL A 222 3.97 -9.11 -19.23
CA VAL A 222 3.02 -9.78 -18.34
C VAL A 222 3.18 -9.21 -16.93
N TRP A 223 2.10 -8.67 -16.38
CA TRP A 223 2.06 -8.14 -15.03
C TRP A 223 0.96 -8.77 -14.20
N ARG A 224 1.26 -9.05 -12.93
CA ARG A 224 0.26 -9.50 -11.97
C ARG A 224 0.25 -8.54 -10.80
N SER A 225 -0.94 -8.08 -10.45
CA SER A 225 -1.14 -7.41 -9.18
C SER A 225 -1.81 -8.34 -8.18
N VAL A 226 -1.52 -8.18 -6.89
CA VAL A 226 -2.09 -9.00 -5.83
C VAL A 226 -2.52 -8.08 -4.69
N GLY A 227 -3.73 -8.25 -4.17
CA GLY A 227 -4.26 -7.41 -3.10
C GLY A 227 -5.49 -8.00 -2.42
N ASP A 228 -5.86 -7.41 -1.29
CA ASP A 228 -6.98 -7.85 -0.45
C ASP A 228 -8.11 -6.80 -0.34
N SER A 229 -7.93 -5.66 -1.00
CA SER A 229 -8.84 -4.52 -0.94
C SER A 229 -9.28 -4.04 -2.33
N ARG A 230 -10.39 -3.31 -2.37
CA ARG A 230 -10.88 -2.69 -3.62
C ARG A 230 -9.88 -1.69 -4.21
N SER A 231 -9.03 -1.07 -3.38
CA SER A 231 -8.01 -0.11 -3.86
C SER A 231 -6.91 -0.81 -4.66
N ASP A 232 -6.63 -2.08 -4.38
CA ASP A 232 -5.54 -2.81 -5.04
C ASP A 232 -5.83 -3.12 -6.51
N TYR A 233 -7.11 -3.15 -6.89
CA TYR A 233 -7.53 -3.24 -8.28
C TYR A 233 -6.98 -2.08 -9.11
N LEU A 234 -6.77 -0.90 -8.51
CA LEU A 234 -6.22 0.27 -9.21
C LEU A 234 -4.81 0.02 -9.75
N MET A 235 -4.03 -0.90 -9.16
CA MET A 235 -2.74 -1.32 -9.73
C MET A 235 -2.94 -2.01 -11.08
N ALA A 236 -3.88 -2.96 -11.16
CA ALA A 236 -4.21 -3.65 -12.41
C ALA A 236 -4.91 -2.74 -13.41
N ASP A 237 -5.79 -1.85 -12.97
CA ASP A 237 -6.45 -0.85 -13.81
C ASP A 237 -5.40 0.04 -14.52
N HIS A 238 -4.38 0.50 -13.78
CA HIS A 238 -3.26 1.27 -14.33
C HIS A 238 -2.46 0.48 -15.37
N LEU A 239 -2.07 -0.76 -15.05
CA LEU A 239 -1.33 -1.63 -15.97
C LEU A 239 -2.15 -1.95 -17.24
N HIS A 240 -3.45 -2.21 -17.10
CA HIS A 240 -4.32 -2.52 -18.23
C HIS A 240 -4.49 -1.31 -19.15
N ALA A 241 -4.69 -0.13 -18.57
CA ALA A 241 -4.76 1.13 -19.34
C ALA A 241 -3.45 1.41 -20.11
N ALA A 242 -2.31 0.98 -19.58
CA ALA A 242 -1.00 1.06 -20.23
C ALA A 242 -0.76 -0.04 -21.30
N GLY A 243 -1.67 -1.00 -21.46
CA GLY A 243 -1.64 -2.01 -22.53
C GLY A 243 -0.89 -3.31 -22.21
N TYR A 244 -0.57 -3.57 -20.94
CA TYR A 244 0.09 -4.83 -20.52
C TYR A 244 -0.89 -6.03 -20.51
N ASP A 245 -0.34 -7.26 -20.54
CA ASP A 245 -1.08 -8.47 -20.17
C ASP A 245 -1.21 -8.51 -18.65
N VAL A 246 -2.42 -8.28 -18.15
CA VAL A 246 -2.68 -8.08 -16.72
C VAL A 246 -3.64 -9.12 -16.19
N ALA A 247 -3.41 -9.56 -14.97
CA ALA A 247 -4.46 -10.10 -14.10
C ALA A 247 -4.28 -9.55 -12.69
N HIS A 248 -5.40 -9.42 -11.98
CA HIS A 248 -5.41 -9.11 -10.55
C HIS A 248 -5.69 -10.40 -9.76
N VAL A 249 -4.94 -10.66 -8.70
CA VAL A 249 -5.19 -11.75 -7.78
C VAL A 249 -5.83 -11.17 -6.54
N ASP A 250 -7.09 -11.52 -6.34
CA ASP A 250 -7.88 -11.09 -5.18
C ASP A 250 -7.74 -12.15 -4.09
N VAL A 251 -7.04 -11.81 -3.00
CA VAL A 251 -6.83 -12.72 -1.86
C VAL A 251 -7.93 -12.58 -0.80
N ARG A 252 -9.00 -11.83 -1.07
CA ARG A 252 -10.16 -11.67 -0.18
C ARG A 252 -11.49 -11.66 -0.97
N PRO A 253 -11.77 -12.74 -1.74
CA PRO A 253 -12.92 -12.79 -2.64
C PRO A 253 -14.29 -12.72 -1.94
N ALA A 254 -14.35 -13.01 -0.63
CA ALA A 254 -15.58 -12.99 0.16
C ALA A 254 -16.22 -11.59 0.27
N ASP A 255 -15.41 -10.53 0.10
CA ASP A 255 -15.88 -9.13 0.10
C ASP A 255 -16.51 -8.73 -1.26
N GLY A 256 -16.50 -9.64 -2.23
CA GLY A 256 -17.06 -9.46 -3.57
C GLY A 256 -16.00 -9.04 -4.59
N VAL A 257 -15.78 -9.92 -5.57
CA VAL A 257 -14.86 -9.69 -6.68
C VAL A 257 -15.41 -8.65 -7.65
N LEU A 258 -14.59 -7.69 -8.06
CA LEU A 258 -15.03 -6.64 -8.99
C LEU A 258 -14.94 -7.11 -10.43
N GLU A 259 -15.99 -6.85 -11.21
CA GLU A 259 -15.94 -7.04 -12.65
C GLU A 259 -14.95 -6.04 -13.28
N ARG A 260 -14.07 -6.56 -14.14
CA ARG A 260 -12.98 -5.82 -14.78
C ARG A 260 -12.74 -6.30 -16.22
N PRO A 261 -12.15 -5.45 -17.09
CA PRO A 261 -11.82 -5.82 -18.46
C PRO A 261 -10.60 -6.75 -18.59
N TYR A 262 -10.02 -7.18 -17.46
CA TYR A 262 -8.93 -8.13 -17.34
C TYR A 262 -9.30 -9.24 -16.36
N PRO A 263 -8.64 -10.42 -16.42
CA PRO A 263 -8.90 -11.51 -15.49
C PRO A 263 -8.68 -11.11 -14.03
N VAL A 264 -9.64 -11.47 -13.18
CA VAL A 264 -9.47 -11.49 -11.72
C VAL A 264 -9.38 -12.93 -11.27
N ILE A 265 -8.29 -13.27 -10.60
CA ILE A 265 -7.91 -14.62 -10.20
C ILE A 265 -8.19 -14.77 -8.70
N VAL A 266 -8.81 -15.89 -8.34
CA VAL A 266 -8.99 -16.34 -6.96
C VAL A 266 -8.32 -17.69 -6.83
N ILE A 267 -7.56 -17.90 -5.74
CA ILE A 267 -6.78 -19.13 -5.52
C ILE A 267 -7.60 -20.12 -4.70
N GLY A 268 -8.41 -20.94 -5.38
CA GLY A 268 -9.20 -21.98 -4.71
C GLY A 268 -10.05 -21.44 -3.56
N GLU A 269 -9.90 -22.03 -2.38
CA GLU A 269 -10.52 -21.58 -1.12
C GLU A 269 -9.54 -20.77 -0.23
N GLU A 270 -8.30 -20.59 -0.68
CA GLU A 270 -7.26 -19.90 0.08
C GLU A 270 -7.48 -18.39 0.05
N ILE A 271 -7.06 -17.71 1.12
CA ILE A 271 -7.18 -16.26 1.30
C ILE A 271 -5.91 -15.66 1.88
N HIS A 272 -5.81 -14.34 1.85
CA HIS A 272 -4.72 -13.56 2.43
C HIS A 272 -3.33 -14.12 2.03
N ASP A 273 -2.48 -14.41 3.01
CA ASP A 273 -1.09 -14.77 2.83
C ASP A 273 -0.93 -16.23 2.40
N GLU A 274 -1.94 -17.09 2.63
CA GLU A 274 -1.99 -18.44 2.06
C GLU A 274 -2.16 -18.37 0.53
N ALA A 275 -3.16 -17.62 0.06
CA ALA A 275 -3.37 -17.39 -1.37
C ALA A 275 -2.17 -16.68 -2.03
N GLY A 276 -1.59 -15.70 -1.32
CA GLY A 276 -0.37 -15.02 -1.75
C GLY A 276 0.81 -15.97 -1.92
N ALA A 277 1.03 -16.87 -0.95
CA ALA A 277 2.07 -17.88 -1.01
C ALA A 277 1.87 -18.84 -2.20
N SER A 278 0.68 -19.40 -2.37
CA SER A 278 0.36 -20.29 -3.49
C SER A 278 0.49 -19.60 -4.85
N PHE A 279 0.15 -18.31 -4.94
CA PHE A 279 0.35 -17.52 -6.14
C PHE A 279 1.84 -17.34 -6.49
N LEU A 280 2.68 -17.04 -5.50
CA LEU A 280 4.12 -16.88 -5.71
C LEU A 280 4.76 -18.22 -6.10
N ASP A 281 4.41 -19.30 -5.41
CA ASP A 281 4.87 -20.67 -5.72
C ASP A 281 4.49 -21.08 -7.15
N TYR A 282 3.24 -20.79 -7.56
CA TYR A 282 2.80 -21.03 -8.93
C TYR A 282 3.72 -20.37 -9.96
N TRP A 283 4.13 -19.11 -9.74
CA TRP A 283 5.00 -18.40 -10.67
C TRP A 283 6.44 -18.90 -10.64
N VAL A 284 6.97 -19.25 -9.47
CA VAL A 284 8.28 -19.90 -9.36
C VAL A 284 8.31 -21.19 -10.18
N ASN A 285 7.28 -22.03 -10.05
CA ASN A 285 7.15 -23.28 -10.82
C ASN A 285 6.93 -23.03 -12.31
N LYS A 286 6.06 -22.07 -12.67
CA LYS A 286 5.73 -21.74 -14.06
C LYS A 286 6.92 -21.20 -14.84
N LEU A 287 7.82 -20.48 -14.18
CA LEU A 287 9.06 -19.99 -14.77
C LEU A 287 10.19 -21.04 -14.77
N GLY A 288 9.98 -22.22 -14.16
CA GLY A 288 10.98 -23.29 -14.08
C GLY A 288 12.16 -22.94 -13.19
N LEU A 289 11.92 -22.18 -12.12
CA LEU A 289 12.95 -21.70 -11.18
C LEU A 289 13.18 -22.65 -9.99
N ARG A 290 12.35 -23.69 -9.86
CA ARG A 290 12.51 -24.82 -8.94
C ARG A 290 12.40 -26.14 -9.69
#